data_AF-A0A3S4JEF8-F1
#
_entry.id   AF-A0A3S4JEF8-F1
#
_cell.length_a   1.000
_cell.length_b   1.000
_cell.length_c   1.000
_cell.angle_alpha   90.00
_cell.angle_beta   90.00
_cell.angle_gamma   90.00
#
_symmetry.space_group_name_H-M   'P 1'
#
loop_
_entity.id
_entity.type
_entity.pdbx_description
1 polymer ?
#
loop_
_entity_poly.entity_id
_entity_poly.type
_entity_poly.pdbx_seq_one_letter_code
_entity_poly.pdbx_strand_id
1 'polypeptide(L)' 'MGFKCGIVGLPNVGKSTLFNALTKAGIEAANFPFCTIEPNTGVVPMPDPRLDQLG' A
#
# COMPACT_ATOMS: atom_id res chain seq x y z
N MET A 1 -0.90 -2.72 -18.20
CA MET A 1 -0.85 -1.35 -17.66
C MET A 1 -2.10 -1.14 -16.81
N GLY A 2 -2.01 -1.27 -15.48
CA GLY A 2 -3.17 -1.13 -14.57
C GLY A 2 -3.26 0.28 -13.98
N PHE A 3 -4.44 0.65 -13.46
CA PHE A 3 -4.66 1.90 -12.72
C PHE A 3 -3.97 1.84 -11.35
N LYS A 4 -3.34 2.94 -10.92
CA LYS A 4 -2.68 3.05 -9.60
C LYS A 4 -3.34 4.15 -8.78
N CYS A 5 -3.55 3.91 -7.48
CA CYS A 5 -4.02 4.90 -6.51
C CYS A 5 -2.93 5.21 -5.48
N GLY A 6 -2.84 6.49 -5.07
CA GLY A 6 -1.95 6.93 -4.00
C GLY A 6 -2.70 7.18 -2.70
N ILE A 7 -2.06 6.88 -1.55
CA ILE A 7 -2.57 7.23 -0.22
C ILE A 7 -2.01 8.59 0.18
N VAL A 8 -2.88 9.57 0.40
CA VAL A 8 -2.50 10.97 0.72
C VAL A 8 -3.08 11.41 2.08
N GLY A 9 -2.42 12.34 2.75
CA GLY A 9 -2.86 12.86 4.04
C GLY A 9 -1.77 13.55 4.84
N LEU A 10 -2.17 14.25 5.90
CA LEU A 10 -1.28 15.02 6.78
C LEU A 10 -0.19 14.15 7.44
N PRO A 11 0.94 14.73 7.91
CA PRO A 11 1.95 14.00 8.65
C PRO A 11 1.35 13.24 9.85
N ASN A 12 1.88 12.04 10.16
CA ASN A 12 1.52 11.24 11.33
C ASN A 12 0.06 10.75 11.44
N VAL A 13 -0.77 10.85 10.39
CA VAL A 13 -2.15 10.31 10.40
C VAL A 13 -2.25 8.79 10.19
N GLY A 14 -1.15 8.06 10.30
CA GLY A 14 -1.13 6.59 10.14
C GLY A 14 -1.07 6.07 8.70
N LYS A 15 -0.65 6.89 7.72
CA LYS A 15 -0.53 6.47 6.30
C LYS A 15 0.31 5.21 6.11
N SER A 16 1.50 5.15 6.71
CA SER A 16 2.39 4.00 6.61
C SER A 16 1.80 2.76 7.29
N THR A 17 1.07 2.95 8.39
CA THR A 17 0.35 1.88 9.09
C THR A 17 -0.72 1.26 8.20
N LEU A 18 -1.54 2.09 7.53
CA LEU A 18 -2.56 1.61 6.60
C LEU A 18 -1.94 0.88 5.41
N PHE A 19 -0.89 1.46 4.82
CA PHE A 19 -0.19 0.83 3.70
C PHE A 19 0.36 -0.55 4.10
N ASN A 20 0.99 -0.66 5.28
CA ASN A 20 1.51 -1.93 5.79
C ASN A 20 0.41 -2.95 6.10
N ALA A 21 -0.72 -2.52 6.65
CA ALA A 21 -1.85 -3.41 6.91
C ALA A 21 -2.42 -3.99 5.61
N LEU A 22 -2.51 -3.17 4.56
CA LEU A 22 -3.03 -3.58 3.26
C LEU A 22 -2.08 -4.48 2.47
N THR A 23 -0.79 -4.16 2.49
CA THR A 23 0.21 -4.81 1.63
C THR A 23 1.02 -5.89 2.35
N LYS A 24 0.98 -5.93 3.68
CA LYS A 24 1.89 -6.72 4.54
C LYS A 24 3.38 -6.50 4.20
N ALA A 25 3.73 -5.40 3.53
CA ALA A 25 5.04 -5.17 2.94
C ALA A 25 6.14 -4.80 3.95
N GLY A 26 5.81 -4.64 5.23
CA GLY A 26 6.79 -4.41 6.29
C GLY A 26 7.60 -3.13 6.11
N ILE A 27 6.99 -2.07 5.56
CA ILE A 27 7.69 -0.80 5.33
C ILE A 27 8.00 -0.14 6.66
N GLU A 28 9.29 0.11 6.89
CA GLU A 28 9.72 0.88 8.04
C GLU A 28 9.19 2.31 7.93
N ALA A 29 8.55 2.80 9.00
CA ALA A 29 8.09 4.17 9.13
C ALA A 29 9.26 5.12 9.41
N ALA A 30 10.36 5.00 8.65
CA ALA A 30 11.53 5.84 8.79
C ALA A 30 11.41 7.04 7.84
N ASN A 31 11.54 8.24 8.40
CA ASN A 31 11.67 9.47 7.62
C ASN A 31 13.14 9.59 7.18
N PHE A 32 13.43 9.36 5.91
CA PHE A 32 14.75 9.68 5.34
C PHE A 32 14.65 11.00 4.55
N PRO A 33 14.82 12.16 5.21
CA PRO A 33 14.96 13.40 4.48
C PRO A 33 16.25 13.30 3.63
N PHE A 34 16.17 13.72 2.36
CA PHE A 34 17.28 13.81 1.39
C PHE A 34 17.61 12.58 0.51
N CYS A 35 16.89 11.46 0.61
CA CYS A 35 16.99 10.39 -0.40
C CYS A 35 15.82 10.47 -1.40
N THR A 36 16.07 10.14 -2.67
CA THR A 36 15.01 9.82 -3.63
C THR A 36 14.34 8.54 -3.16
N ILE A 37 13.30 8.66 -2.34
CA ILE A 37 12.50 7.52 -1.89
C ILE A 37 11.56 7.16 -3.04
N GLU A 38 11.85 6.06 -3.73
CA GLU A 38 10.86 5.45 -4.62
C GLU A 38 9.57 5.22 -3.82
N PRO A 39 8.41 5.71 -4.30
CA PRO A 39 7.18 5.59 -3.55
C PRO A 39 6.87 4.11 -3.32
N ASN A 40 6.55 3.75 -2.08
CA ASN A 40 6.15 2.38 -1.77
C ASN A 40 4.94 1.99 -2.62
N THR A 41 5.13 1.01 -3.51
CA THR A 41 4.04 0.44 -4.32
C THR A 41 3.75 -0.97 -3.87
N GLY A 42 2.48 -1.31 -3.72
CA GLY A 42 2.04 -2.66 -3.40
C GLY A 42 0.74 -2.99 -4.14
N VAL A 43 0.49 -4.29 -4.32
CA VAL A 43 -0.75 -4.80 -4.89
C VAL A 43 -1.51 -5.50 -3.78
N VAL A 44 -2.78 -5.14 -3.61
CA VAL A 44 -3.68 -5.77 -2.65
C VAL A 44 -4.65 -6.62 -3.46
N PRO A 45 -4.72 -7.96 -3.24
CA PRO A 45 -5.68 -8.79 -3.94
C PRO A 45 -7.10 -8.37 -3.53
N MET A 46 -7.97 -8.17 -4.52
CA MET A 46 -9.38 -7.92 -4.25
C MET A 46 -10.07 -9.26 -4.01
N PRO A 47 -10.64 -9.51 -2.83
CA PRO A 47 -11.41 -10.73 -2.59
C PRO A 47 -12.64 -10.74 -3.51
N ASP A 48 -12.79 -11.82 -4.27
CA ASP A 48 -13.94 -12.03 -5.16
C ASP A 48 -14.52 -13.45 -4.95
N PRO A 49 -15.56 -13.59 -4.12
CA PRO A 49 -16.19 -14.88 -3.83
C PRO A 49 -16.80 -15.58 -5.05
N ARG A 50 -16.98 -14.87 -6.17
CA ARG A 50 -17.51 -15.45 -7.41
C ARG A 50 -16.46 -16.31 -8.10
N LEU A 51 -15.18 -16.00 -7.92
CA LEU A 51 -14.09 -16.80 -8.47
C LEU A 51 -14.04 -18.18 -7.80
N ASP A 52 -14.44 -18.28 -6.53
CA ASP A 52 -14.49 -19.55 -5.80
C ASP A 52 -15.55 -20.52 -6.39
N GLN A 53 -16.59 -19.99 -7.03
CA GLN A 53 -17.67 -20.76 -7.65
C GLN A 53 -17.32 -21.27 -9.06
N LEU A 54 -16.24 -20.78 -9.65
CA LEU A 54 -15.75 -21.21 -10.97
C LEU A 54 -14.73 -22.36 -10.86
N GLY A 55 -14.45 -22.83 -9.63
CA GLY A 55 -13.62 -23.98 -9.33
C GLY A 55 -14.29 -25.31 -9.60
#